data_AF-A0A6M7WHR4-F1
#
_entry.id   AF-A0A6M7WHR4-F1
#
_cell.length_a   1.000
_cell.length_b   1.000
_cell.length_c   1.000
_cell.angle_alpha   90.00
_cell.angle_beta   90.00
_cell.angle_gamma   90.00
#
_symmetry.space_group_name_H-M   'P 1'
#
loop_
_entity.id
_entity.type
_entity.pdbx_description
1 polymer ?
#
loop_
_entity_poly.entity_id
_entity_poly.type
_entity_poly.pdbx_seq_one_letter_code
_entity_poly.pdbx_strand_id
1 'polypeptide(L)'
;MVTFDSTYYTPRQMFPAPPVFPLSTRLKKELAAHLRKAFELLWVDPASCANRIRVFLEFLMDHFEILRTDINAKGEEYDLKLYHRIERLEAKKPGHKKTFNALRNVGNYASHSGKAKFETLIDCFELVELIIADLVDGRQDRLDKMTARLSVKDGEF
;
A
#
# COMPACT_ATOMS: atom_id res chain seq x y z
N MET A 1 -46.01 -25.26 7.91
CA MET A 1 -44.93 -24.36 8.36
C MET A 1 -43.75 -24.62 7.43
N VAL A 2 -43.35 -23.65 6.61
CA VAL A 2 -42.24 -23.82 5.65
C VAL A 2 -40.96 -23.38 6.36
N THR A 3 -40.02 -24.30 6.55
CA THR A 3 -38.67 -24.01 7.04
C THR A 3 -37.76 -23.72 5.86
N PHE A 4 -37.13 -22.54 5.87
CA PHE A 4 -36.05 -22.21 4.94
C PHE A 4 -34.73 -22.60 5.58
N ASP A 5 -33.97 -23.46 4.92
CA ASP A 5 -32.59 -23.76 5.29
C ASP A 5 -31.64 -23.02 4.35
N SER A 6 -30.61 -22.40 4.90
CA SER A 6 -29.73 -21.48 4.18
C SER A 6 -28.28 -21.88 4.45
N THR A 7 -27.60 -22.38 3.42
CA THR A 7 -26.17 -22.69 3.49
C THR A 7 -25.35 -21.54 2.91
N TYR A 8 -24.43 -21.01 3.71
CA TYR A 8 -23.47 -19.99 3.28
C TYR A 8 -22.10 -20.63 3.04
N TYR A 9 -21.49 -20.27 1.92
CA TYR A 9 -20.13 -20.68 1.58
C TYR A 9 -19.20 -19.48 1.63
N THR A 10 -18.01 -19.67 2.18
CA THR A 10 -16.94 -18.67 2.15
C THR A 10 -15.65 -19.30 1.63
N PRO A 11 -14.88 -18.57 0.82
CA PRO A 11 -13.59 -19.05 0.37
C PRO A 11 -12.62 -19.15 1.57
N ARG A 12 -11.96 -20.30 1.71
CA ARG A 12 -10.90 -20.50 2.72
C ARG A 12 -9.50 -20.21 2.19
N GLN A 13 -9.29 -20.34 0.88
CA GLN A 13 -8.01 -20.14 0.21
C GLN A 13 -8.25 -19.87 -1.27
N MET A 14 -7.41 -19.02 -1.87
CA MET A 14 -7.35 -18.78 -3.31
C MET A 14 -5.88 -18.86 -3.75
N PHE A 15 -5.56 -19.71 -4.73
CA PHE A 15 -4.19 -19.88 -5.22
C PHE A 15 -4.13 -20.23 -6.73
N PRO A 16 -3.42 -19.42 -7.57
CA PRO A 16 -3.02 -18.06 -7.25
C PRO A 16 -4.26 -17.20 -6.97
N ALA A 17 -4.18 -16.32 -5.97
CA ALA A 17 -5.31 -15.44 -5.71
C ALA A 17 -5.50 -14.46 -6.88
N PRO A 18 -6.76 -14.13 -7.23
CA PRO A 18 -7.02 -13.07 -8.19
C PRO A 18 -6.41 -11.76 -7.64
N PRO A 19 -5.81 -10.91 -8.50
CA PRO A 19 -5.39 -9.59 -8.08
C PRO A 19 -6.58 -8.81 -7.51
N VAL A 20 -6.41 -8.21 -6.33
CA VAL A 20 -7.45 -7.34 -5.74
C VAL A 20 -7.62 -6.07 -6.58
N PHE A 21 -6.54 -5.60 -7.20
CA PHE A 21 -6.51 -4.52 -8.17
C PHE A 21 -5.44 -4.79 -9.26
N PRO A 22 -5.51 -4.12 -10.42
CA PRO A 22 -4.51 -4.27 -11.48
C PRO A 22 -3.14 -3.75 -11.06
N LEU A 23 -2.09 -4.56 -11.21
CA LEU A 23 -0.73 -4.14 -10.89
C LEU A 23 -0.13 -3.28 -12.01
N SER A 24 0.46 -2.13 -11.66
CA SER A 24 1.21 -1.29 -12.60
C SER A 24 2.36 -2.06 -13.25
N THR A 25 2.53 -1.88 -14.55
CA THR A 25 3.66 -2.41 -15.33
C THR A 25 5.00 -1.71 -15.02
N ARG A 26 4.95 -0.54 -14.37
CA ARG A 26 6.14 0.22 -13.94
C ARG A 26 6.68 -0.25 -12.59
N LEU A 27 5.92 -1.06 -11.87
CA LEU A 27 6.34 -1.61 -10.59
C LEU A 27 7.42 -2.67 -10.79
N LYS A 28 8.52 -2.60 -10.02
CA LYS A 28 9.56 -3.65 -10.05
C LYS A 28 8.95 -5.01 -9.69
N LYS A 29 9.48 -6.09 -10.30
CA LYS A 29 8.97 -7.47 -10.12
C LYS A 29 8.90 -7.89 -8.65
N GLU A 30 9.91 -7.53 -7.86
CA GLU A 30 9.99 -7.83 -6.42
C GLU A 30 8.85 -7.16 -5.63
N LEU A 31 8.60 -5.88 -5.87
CA LEU A 31 7.47 -5.15 -5.27
C LEU A 31 6.13 -5.77 -5.63
N ALA A 32 5.95 -6.12 -6.92
CA ALA A 32 4.74 -6.79 -7.38
C ALA A 32 4.55 -8.17 -6.73
N ALA A 33 5.63 -8.87 -6.38
CA ALA A 33 5.55 -10.15 -5.68
C ALA A 33 5.01 -10.00 -4.24
N HIS A 34 5.36 -8.92 -3.52
CA HIS A 34 4.78 -8.65 -2.20
C HIS A 34 3.27 -8.45 -2.27
N LEU A 35 2.77 -7.74 -3.29
CA LEU A 35 1.33 -7.52 -3.49
C LEU A 35 0.60 -8.80 -3.87
N ARG A 36 1.14 -9.59 -4.81
CA ARG A 36 0.57 -10.91 -5.14
C ARG A 36 0.46 -11.79 -3.91
N LYS A 37 1.50 -11.78 -3.05
CA LYS A 37 1.46 -12.55 -1.81
C LYS A 37 0.43 -12.01 -0.82
N ALA A 38 0.25 -10.69 -0.75
CA ALA A 38 -0.81 -10.09 0.08
C ALA A 38 -2.20 -10.51 -0.44
N PHE A 39 -2.42 -10.55 -1.76
CA PHE A 39 -3.69 -11.00 -2.35
C PHE A 39 -4.02 -12.46 -1.98
N GLU A 40 -3.03 -13.35 -1.90
CA GLU A 40 -3.23 -14.72 -1.40
C GLU A 40 -3.58 -14.73 0.09
N LEU A 41 -2.86 -13.95 0.89
CA LEU A 41 -3.03 -13.91 2.34
C LEU A 41 -4.38 -13.33 2.77
N LEU A 42 -4.98 -12.46 1.96
CA LEU A 42 -6.32 -11.90 2.21
C LEU A 42 -7.35 -12.97 2.57
N TRP A 43 -7.26 -14.14 1.94
CA TRP A 43 -8.23 -15.24 2.08
C TRP A 43 -7.90 -16.21 3.22
N VAL A 44 -6.62 -16.31 3.60
CA VAL A 44 -6.11 -17.38 4.47
C VAL A 44 -5.73 -16.83 5.85
N ASP A 45 -5.03 -15.70 5.89
CA ASP A 45 -4.51 -15.11 7.11
C ASP A 45 -4.55 -13.57 7.01
N PRO A 46 -5.65 -12.95 7.47
CA PRO A 46 -5.83 -11.50 7.45
C PRO A 46 -4.72 -10.73 8.18
N ALA A 47 -4.15 -11.29 9.25
CA ALA A 47 -3.09 -10.62 10.01
C ALA A 47 -1.78 -10.61 9.22
N SER A 48 -1.43 -11.75 8.62
CA SER A 48 -0.29 -11.83 7.71
C SER A 48 -0.49 -10.98 6.46
N CYS A 49 -1.72 -10.84 5.95
CA CYS A 49 -2.06 -9.94 4.85
C CYS A 49 -1.73 -8.47 5.20
N ALA A 50 -2.22 -7.98 6.33
CA ALA A 50 -1.93 -6.62 6.81
C ALA A 50 -0.42 -6.40 6.99
N ASN A 51 0.29 -7.35 7.58
CA ASN A 51 1.74 -7.27 7.72
C ASN A 51 2.46 -7.27 6.36
N ARG A 52 1.99 -8.06 5.39
CA ARG A 52 2.55 -8.08 4.04
C ARG A 52 2.39 -6.75 3.32
N ILE A 53 1.27 -6.05 3.51
CA ILE A 53 1.06 -4.68 3.02
C ILE A 53 2.08 -3.72 3.66
N ARG A 54 2.30 -3.81 4.98
CA ARG A 54 3.33 -3.00 5.67
C ARG A 54 4.74 -3.25 5.10
N VAL A 55 5.10 -4.51 4.87
CA VAL A 55 6.39 -4.88 4.25
C VAL A 55 6.47 -4.30 2.83
N PHE A 56 5.40 -4.36 2.04
CA PHE A 56 5.37 -3.73 0.72
C PHE A 56 5.71 -2.23 0.78
N LEU A 57 5.20 -1.49 1.77
CA LEU A 57 5.53 -0.06 1.95
C LEU A 57 7.02 0.18 2.24
N GLU A 58 7.65 -0.70 3.01
CA GLU A 58 9.09 -0.61 3.27
C GLU A 58 9.92 -0.78 2.00
N PHE A 59 9.59 -1.78 1.18
CA PHE A 59 10.23 -1.99 -0.12
C PHE A 59 9.91 -0.87 -1.11
N LEU A 60 8.70 -0.28 -1.05
CA LEU A 60 8.33 0.83 -1.91
C LEU A 60 9.15 2.07 -1.56
N MET A 61 9.41 2.32 -0.28
CA MET A 61 10.32 3.36 0.15
C MET A 61 11.78 3.08 -0.26
N ASP A 62 12.23 1.83 -0.26
CA ASP A 62 13.56 1.49 -0.81
C ASP A 62 13.66 1.78 -2.30
N HIS A 63 12.59 1.52 -3.05
CA HIS A 63 12.52 1.86 -4.47
C HIS A 63 12.68 3.37 -4.70
N PHE A 64 12.23 4.19 -3.76
CA PHE A 64 12.45 5.64 -3.77
C PHE A 64 13.73 6.07 -3.04
N GLU A 65 14.63 5.12 -2.71
CA GLU A 65 15.92 5.37 -2.05
C GLU A 65 15.77 6.14 -0.73
N ILE A 66 14.71 5.86 0.03
CA ILE A 66 14.55 6.38 1.37
C ILE A 66 15.44 5.56 2.31
N LEU A 67 16.46 6.20 2.87
CA LEU A 67 17.44 5.58 3.75
C LEU A 67 16.79 4.74 4.86
N ARG A 68 17.41 3.58 5.13
CA ARG A 68 17.01 2.63 6.18
C ARG A 68 17.67 2.93 7.51
N THR A 69 18.83 3.58 7.48
CA THR A 69 19.63 3.87 8.66
C THR A 69 19.85 5.37 8.84
N ASP A 70 20.30 5.72 10.03
CA ASP A 70 20.72 7.06 10.40
C ASP A 70 21.86 7.00 11.41
N ILE A 71 22.52 8.13 11.64
CA ILE A 71 23.64 8.22 12.58
C ILE A 71 23.15 8.89 13.86
N ASN A 72 23.38 8.26 15.01
CA ASN A 72 23.01 8.82 16.30
C ASN A 72 24.01 9.90 16.76
N ALA A 73 23.71 10.60 17.86
CA ALA A 73 24.60 11.64 18.40
C ALA A 73 26.00 11.13 18.81
N LYS A 74 26.19 9.81 18.95
CA LYS A 74 27.47 9.16 19.26
C LYS A 74 28.24 8.72 18.00
N GLY A 75 27.70 8.98 16.81
CA GLY A 75 28.30 8.54 15.54
C GLY A 75 28.01 7.09 15.15
N GLU A 76 27.12 6.39 15.87
CA GLU A 76 26.78 5.00 15.58
C GLU A 76 25.60 4.92 14.61
N GLU A 77 25.68 4.00 13.64
CA GLU A 77 24.60 3.72 12.71
C GLU A 77 23.47 2.92 13.38
N TYR A 78 22.23 3.30 13.13
CA TYR A 78 21.06 2.59 13.65
C TYR A 78 19.93 2.50 12.61
N ASP A 79 19.13 1.44 12.69
CA ASP A 79 17.96 1.25 11.83
C ASP A 79 16.83 2.22 12.19
N LEU A 80 16.33 2.90 11.17
CA LEU A 80 15.16 3.77 11.28
C LEU A 80 13.88 2.93 11.38
N LYS A 81 13.09 3.27 12.39
CA LYS A 81 11.69 2.80 12.46
C LYS A 81 10.92 3.27 11.23
N LEU A 82 9.98 2.44 10.78
CA LEU A 82 9.11 2.74 9.64
C LEU A 82 8.45 4.13 9.74
N TYR A 83 8.07 4.59 10.94
CA TYR A 83 7.59 5.96 11.13
C TYR A 83 8.56 7.03 10.63
N HIS A 84 9.82 6.96 11.04
CA HIS A 84 10.84 7.94 10.65
C HIS A 84 11.14 7.88 9.15
N ARG A 85 11.07 6.68 8.55
CA ARG A 85 11.17 6.55 7.09
C ARG A 85 10.01 7.22 6.36
N ILE A 86 8.79 7.17 6.91
CA ILE A 86 7.62 7.87 6.35
C ILE A 86 7.81 9.40 6.41
N GLU A 87 8.42 9.93 7.47
CA GLU A 87 8.78 11.36 7.53
C GLU A 87 9.75 11.77 6.42
N ARG A 88 10.78 10.93 6.19
CA ARG A 88 11.74 11.15 5.10
C ARG A 88 11.10 11.00 3.72
N LEU A 89 10.16 10.07 3.57
CA LEU A 89 9.36 9.93 2.35
C LEU A 89 8.58 11.21 2.08
N GLU A 90 7.88 11.77 3.07
CA GLU A 90 7.10 13.01 2.91
C GLU A 90 7.98 14.18 2.46
N ALA A 91 9.21 14.28 2.97
CA ALA A 91 10.15 15.31 2.53
C ALA A 91 10.58 15.15 1.05
N LYS A 92 10.69 13.92 0.55
CA LYS A 92 11.12 13.62 -0.84
C LYS A 92 9.95 13.53 -1.83
N LYS A 93 8.78 13.06 -1.38
CA LYS A 93 7.56 12.78 -2.13
C LYS A 93 6.34 13.11 -1.24
N PRO A 94 5.97 14.40 -1.14
CA PRO A 94 4.93 14.87 -0.22
C PRO A 94 3.54 14.38 -0.60
N GLY A 95 2.60 14.41 0.36
CA GLY A 95 1.18 14.15 0.13
C GLY A 95 0.69 12.77 0.58
N HIS A 96 1.58 11.87 1.02
CA HIS A 96 1.23 10.47 1.31
C HIS A 96 1.48 10.03 2.75
N LYS A 97 2.09 10.88 3.58
CA LYS A 97 2.40 10.57 5.00
C LYS A 97 1.20 10.03 5.78
N LYS A 98 0.02 10.64 5.65
CA LYS A 98 -1.19 10.19 6.38
C LYS A 98 -1.58 8.77 5.96
N THR A 99 -1.59 8.50 4.67
CA THR A 99 -1.95 7.19 4.10
C THR A 99 -0.95 6.11 4.49
N PHE A 100 0.36 6.37 4.37
CA PHE A 100 1.40 5.43 4.81
C PHE A 100 1.31 5.13 6.31
N ASN A 101 1.05 6.15 7.14
CA ASN A 101 0.89 5.94 8.58
C ASN A 101 -0.37 5.12 8.91
N ALA A 102 -1.48 5.32 8.20
CA ALA A 102 -2.70 4.53 8.37
C ALA A 102 -2.43 3.05 8.06
N LEU A 103 -1.86 2.75 6.90
CA LEU A 103 -1.51 1.37 6.49
C LEU A 103 -0.51 0.72 7.47
N ARG A 104 0.51 1.47 7.90
CA ARG A 104 1.45 1.02 8.93
C ARG A 104 0.73 0.66 10.22
N ASN A 105 -0.19 1.50 10.68
CA ASN A 105 -0.91 1.28 11.92
C ASN A 105 -1.76 0.00 11.85
N VAL A 106 -2.45 -0.22 10.73
CA VAL A 106 -3.21 -1.47 10.49
C VAL A 106 -2.28 -2.68 10.53
N GLY A 107 -1.17 -2.65 9.79
CA GLY A 107 -0.19 -3.74 9.79
C GLY A 107 0.42 -4.01 11.18
N ASN A 108 0.76 -2.97 11.94
CA ASN A 108 1.30 -3.11 13.28
C ASN A 108 0.30 -3.72 14.26
N TYR A 109 -0.96 -3.25 14.23
CA TYR A 109 -2.03 -3.75 15.08
C TYR A 109 -2.36 -5.20 14.75
N ALA A 110 -2.48 -5.53 13.46
CA ALA A 110 -2.81 -6.87 13.00
C ALA A 110 -1.74 -7.89 13.39
N SER A 111 -0.45 -7.54 13.27
CA SER A 111 0.65 -8.39 13.71
C SER A 111 0.64 -8.67 15.22
N HIS A 112 0.24 -7.70 16.05
CA HIS A 112 0.16 -7.89 17.50
C HIS A 112 -1.10 -8.62 17.95
N SER A 113 -2.25 -8.31 17.34
CA SER A 113 -3.54 -8.88 17.73
C SER A 113 -3.87 -10.21 17.06
N GLY A 114 -3.13 -10.58 16.01
CA GLY A 114 -3.41 -11.74 15.17
C GLY A 114 -4.72 -11.60 14.38
N LYS A 115 -5.26 -10.39 14.23
CA LYS A 115 -6.58 -10.16 13.63
C LYS A 115 -6.59 -8.95 12.71
N ALA A 116 -7.31 -9.05 11.60
CA ALA A 116 -7.70 -7.93 10.75
C ALA A 116 -9.09 -8.22 10.16
N LYS A 117 -9.94 -7.20 10.06
CA LYS A 117 -11.24 -7.33 9.38
C LYS A 117 -11.03 -7.35 7.87
N PHE A 118 -11.81 -8.16 7.15
CA PHE A 118 -11.74 -8.25 5.70
C PHE A 118 -11.94 -6.88 5.03
N GLU A 119 -12.99 -6.15 5.42
CA GLU A 119 -13.29 -4.79 4.91
C GLU A 119 -12.11 -3.83 5.10
N THR A 120 -11.49 -3.83 6.28
CA THR A 120 -10.30 -3.01 6.56
C THR A 120 -9.13 -3.36 5.64
N LEU A 121 -8.97 -4.64 5.25
CA LEU A 121 -7.93 -5.04 4.30
C LEU A 121 -8.26 -4.60 2.88
N ILE A 122 -9.53 -4.60 2.49
CA ILE A 122 -9.98 -4.05 1.21
C ILE A 122 -9.67 -2.56 1.15
N ASP A 123 -10.01 -1.79 2.18
CA ASP A 123 -9.64 -0.36 2.27
C ASP A 123 -8.12 -0.17 2.16
N CYS A 124 -7.33 -1.03 2.82
CA CYS A 124 -5.88 -0.99 2.71
C CYS A 124 -5.38 -1.24 1.29
N PHE A 125 -5.98 -2.19 0.56
CA PHE A 125 -5.62 -2.45 -0.83
C PHE A 125 -5.98 -1.29 -1.75
N GLU A 126 -7.15 -0.67 -1.56
CA GLU A 126 -7.54 0.52 -2.33
C GLU A 126 -6.56 1.68 -2.09
N LEU A 127 -6.17 1.92 -0.83
CA LEU A 127 -5.15 2.93 -0.51
C LEU A 127 -3.79 2.61 -1.16
N VAL A 128 -3.40 1.34 -1.21
CA VAL A 128 -2.17 0.91 -1.88
C VAL A 128 -2.26 1.13 -3.39
N GLU A 129 -3.38 0.81 -4.03
CA GLU A 129 -3.61 1.07 -5.46
C GLU A 129 -3.46 2.57 -5.77
N LEU A 130 -4.07 3.43 -4.96
CA LEU A 130 -3.98 4.89 -5.10
C LEU A 130 -2.55 5.40 -4.91
N ILE A 131 -1.81 4.87 -3.93
CA ILE A 131 -0.39 5.20 -3.73
C ILE A 131 0.44 4.81 -4.95
N ILE A 132 0.22 3.63 -5.54
CA ILE A 132 0.96 3.18 -6.71
C ILE A 132 0.63 4.07 -7.91
N ALA A 133 -0.66 4.33 -8.15
CA ALA A 133 -1.10 5.18 -9.24
C ALA A 133 -0.45 6.57 -9.19
N ASP A 134 -0.29 7.14 -8.00
CA ASP A 134 0.35 8.44 -7.87
C ASP A 134 1.89 8.34 -7.91
N LEU A 135 2.50 7.62 -6.96
CA LEU A 135 3.94 7.63 -6.75
C LEU A 135 4.73 6.88 -7.85
N VAL A 136 4.11 5.90 -8.52
CA VAL A 136 4.77 5.05 -9.52
C VAL A 136 4.31 5.39 -10.94
N ASP A 137 3.00 5.62 -11.13
CA ASP A 137 2.47 5.90 -12.47
C ASP A 137 2.45 7.40 -12.81
N GLY A 138 2.65 8.28 -11.81
CA GLY A 138 2.64 9.73 -12.00
C GLY A 138 1.25 10.26 -12.32
N ARG A 139 0.20 9.65 -11.76
CA ARG A 139 -1.19 10.01 -12.05
C ARG A 139 -1.49 11.47 -11.69
N GLN A 140 -1.03 11.96 -10.55
CA GLN A 140 -1.25 13.36 -10.16
C GLN A 140 -0.50 14.32 -11.08
N ASP A 141 0.79 14.05 -11.35
CA ASP A 141 1.59 14.86 -12.30
C ASP A 141 0.94 14.93 -13.70
N ARG A 142 0.38 13.82 -14.18
CA ARG A 142 -0.36 13.80 -15.45
C ARG A 142 -1.64 14.65 -15.37
N LEU A 143 -2.39 14.54 -14.27
CA LEU A 143 -3.61 15.33 -14.05
C LEU A 143 -3.28 16.83 -14.03
N ASP A 144 -2.23 17.23 -13.32
CA ASP A 144 -1.79 18.61 -13.20
C ASP A 144 -1.37 19.18 -14.57
N LYS A 145 -0.57 18.43 -15.34
CA LYS A 145 -0.17 18.82 -16.70
C LYS A 145 -1.35 18.98 -17.64
N MET A 146 -2.32 18.06 -17.60
CA MET A 146 -3.53 18.15 -18.42
C MET A 146 -4.38 19.36 -18.02
N THR A 147 -4.53 19.61 -16.72
CA THR A 147 -5.31 20.74 -16.19
C THR A 147 -4.68 22.07 -16.57
N ALA A 148 -3.35 22.19 -16.42
CA ALA A 148 -2.60 23.38 -16.80
C ALA A 148 -2.75 23.69 -18.30
N ARG A 149 -2.64 22.67 -19.16
CA ARG A 149 -2.84 22.80 -20.61
C ARG A 149 -4.23 23.33 -20.97
N LEU A 150 -5.28 22.88 -20.28
CA LEU A 150 -6.66 23.29 -20.54
C LEU A 150 -7.06 24.62 -19.89
N SER A 151 -6.21 25.18 -19.01
CA SER A 151 -6.50 26.43 -18.30
C SER A 151 -5.94 27.67 -19.02
N VAL A 152 -5.35 27.50 -20.21
CA VAL A 152 -4.78 28.60 -21.02
C VAL A 152 -5.90 29.46 -21.59
N LYS A 153 -5.83 30.78 -21.39
CA LYS A 153 -6.90 31.74 -21.67
C LYS A 153 -7.25 31.93 -23.14
N ASP A 154 -6.34 31.60 -24.06
CA ASP A 154 -6.50 31.91 -25.48
C ASP A 154 -7.23 30.81 -26.28
N GLY A 155 -7.75 29.78 -25.60
CA GLY A 155 -8.77 28.90 -26.18
C GLY A 155 -8.33 28.02 -27.35
N GLU A 156 -7.04 27.94 -27.67
CA GLU A 156 -6.52 26.91 -28.59
C GLU A 156 -6.42 25.57 -27.85
N PHE A 157 -7.56 24.86 -27.77
CA PHE A 157 -7.63 23.47 -27.32
C PHE A 157 -8.03 22.56 -28.48
#